data_AF-A0AAF0WPP0-F1
#
_entry.id   AF-A0AAF0WPP0-F1
#
_cell.length_a   1.000
_cell.length_b   1.000
_cell.length_c   1.000
_cell.angle_alpha   90.00
_cell.angle_beta   90.00
_cell.angle_gamma   90.00
#
_symmetry.space_group_name_H-M   'P 1'
#
loop_
_entity.id
_entity.type
_entity.pdbx_description
1 polymer ?
#
loop_
_entity_poly.entity_id
_entity_poly.type
_entity_poly.pdbx_seq_one_letter_code
_entity_poly.pdbx_strand_id
1 'polypeptide(L)' 'MNVGGIVKNTLRPPIPVRCDSEWKNLMEQCWSADPNVRPSFTEITYSLRLMSAKLQGKGPSLAREA' A
#
# COMPACT_ATOMS: atom_id res chain seq x y z
N MET A 1 -1.46 20.61 20.91
CA MET A 1 -1.13 19.49 21.84
C MET A 1 -2.18 18.41 21.61
N ASN A 2 -1.95 17.20 21.14
CA ASN A 2 -0.77 16.44 20.75
C ASN A 2 -1.30 15.39 19.75
N VAL A 3 -0.83 15.35 18.50
CA VAL A 3 -1.18 14.29 17.52
C VAL A 3 -0.38 13.02 17.87
N GLY A 4 -0.56 12.56 19.11
CA GLY A 4 0.25 11.51 19.74
C GLY A 4 -0.61 10.38 20.31
N GLY A 5 -1.76 10.11 19.70
CA GLY A 5 -2.78 9.21 20.25
C GLY A 5 -3.11 7.95 19.46
N ILE A 6 -2.45 7.67 18.32
CA ILE A 6 -2.74 6.49 17.47
C ILE A 6 -1.55 5.52 17.42
N VAL A 7 -0.81 5.41 18.53
CA VAL A 7 0.13 4.31 18.76
C VAL A 7 -0.44 3.43 19.87
N LYS A 8 -1.65 2.92 19.64
CA LYS A 8 -2.22 1.79 20.38
C LYS A 8 -2.66 0.74 19.36
N ASN A 9 -1.68 0.02 18.84
CA ASN A 9 -1.74 -1.39 18.46
C ASN A 9 -3.15 -2.02 18.34
N THR A 10 -4.01 -1.61 17.39
CA THR A 10 -5.23 -2.36 16.94
C THR A 10 -6.12 -1.67 15.91
N LEU A 11 -5.99 -0.37 15.61
CA LEU A 11 -6.87 0.28 14.61
C LEU A 11 -6.18 0.41 13.25
N ARG A 12 -6.02 -0.72 12.57
CA ARG A 12 -5.69 -0.71 11.14
C ARG A 12 -7.01 -0.72 10.36
N PRO A 13 -7.20 0.19 9.40
CA PRO A 13 -8.43 0.18 8.62
C PRO A 13 -8.57 -1.18 7.94
N PRO A 14 -9.79 -1.75 7.91
CA PRO A 14 -10.03 -3.00 7.20
C PRO A 14 -9.66 -2.81 5.73
N ILE A 15 -8.82 -3.72 5.22
CA ILE A 15 -8.42 -3.70 3.81
C ILE A 15 -9.68 -4.00 2.98
N PRO A 16 -10.06 -3.14 2.01
CA PRO A 16 -11.24 -3.37 1.19
C PRO A 16 -11.15 -4.71 0.45
N VAL A 17 -12.26 -5.44 0.34
CA VAL A 17 -12.30 -6.76 -0.33
C VAL A 17 -11.91 -6.68 -1.82
N ARG A 18 -12.01 -5.49 -2.43
CA ARG A 18 -11.60 -5.21 -3.82
C ARG A 18 -10.13 -4.83 -3.98
N CYS A 19 -9.36 -4.84 -2.90
CA CYS A 19 -7.93 -4.55 -2.94
C CYS A 19 -7.20 -5.79 -3.46
N ASP A 20 -6.33 -5.63 -4.45
CA ASP A 20 -5.54 -6.76 -4.96
C ASP A 20 -4.71 -7.37 -3.83
N SER A 21 -4.56 -8.69 -3.88
CA SER A 21 -3.83 -9.46 -2.86
C SER A 21 -2.40 -8.95 -2.64
N GLU A 22 -1.77 -8.38 -3.67
CA GLU A 22 -0.41 -7.81 -3.61
C GLU A 22 -0.36 -6.53 -2.74
N TRP A 23 -1.36 -5.65 -2.89
CA TRP A 23 -1.51 -4.47 -2.05
C TRP A 23 -1.80 -4.84 -0.59
N LYS A 24 -2.68 -5.82 -0.38
CA LYS A 24 -2.98 -6.36 0.95
C LYS A 24 -1.71 -6.88 1.63
N ASN A 25 -0.93 -7.69 0.92
CA ASN A 25 0.26 -8.32 1.46
C ASN A 25 1.36 -7.28 1.79
N LEU A 26 1.57 -6.27 0.94
CA LEU A 26 2.51 -5.18 1.25
C LEU A 26 2.09 -4.41 2.52
N MET A 27 0.80 -4.11 2.65
CA MET A 27 0.26 -3.44 3.85
C MET A 27 0.49 -4.28 5.11
N GLU A 28 0.19 -5.59 5.07
CA GLU A 28 0.42 -6.51 6.18
C GLU A 28 1.89 -6.57 6.60
N GLN A 29 2.83 -6.64 5.64
CA GLN A 29 4.27 -6.63 5.90
C GLN A 29 4.73 -5.31 6.54
N CYS A 30 4.29 -4.17 6.01
CA CYS A 30 4.60 -2.85 6.56
C CYS A 30 4.06 -2.67 7.99
N TRP A 31 2.93 -3.31 8.27
CA TRP A 31 2.24 -3.30 9.54
C TRP A 31 2.67 -4.43 10.49
N SER A 32 3.63 -5.26 10.11
CA SER A 32 4.11 -6.32 11.00
C SER A 32 4.69 -5.71 12.29
N ALA A 33 4.40 -6.37 13.42
CA ALA A 33 5.02 -6.07 14.70
C ALA A 33 6.48 -6.56 14.73
N ASP A 34 6.81 -7.55 13.90
CA ASP A 34 8.17 -8.04 13.74
C ASP A 34 8.95 -7.10 12.81
N PRO A 35 10.04 -6.45 13.29
CA PRO A 35 10.86 -5.58 12.46
C PRO A 35 11.59 -6.33 11.34
N ASN A 36 11.83 -7.64 11.47
CA ASN A 36 12.50 -8.42 10.43
C ASN A 36 11.59 -8.69 9.22
N VAL A 37 10.28 -8.65 9.43
CA VAL A 37 9.27 -8.80 8.37
C VAL A 37 8.94 -7.47 7.72
N ARG A 38 9.34 -6.34 8.34
CA ARG A 38 9.07 -5.01 7.81
C ARG A 38 10.06 -4.71 6.67
N PRO A 39 9.60 -4.56 5.43
CA PRO A 39 10.47 -4.23 4.31
C PRO A 39 11.09 -2.85 4.51
N SER A 40 12.28 -2.67 3.95
CA SER A 40 12.93 -1.37 3.88
C SER A 40 12.14 -0.40 3.00
N PHE A 41 12.37 0.90 3.18
CA PHE A 41 11.73 1.93 2.36
C PHE A 41 12.00 1.74 0.86
N THR A 42 13.20 1.26 0.51
CA THR A 42 13.58 0.95 -0.88
C THR A 42 12.73 -0.19 -1.45
N GLU A 43 12.52 -1.26 -0.69
CA GLU A 43 11.66 -2.37 -1.12
C GLU A 43 10.20 -1.94 -1.25
N ILE A 44 9.70 -1.14 -0.30
CA ILE A 44 8.35 -0.59 -0.35
C ILE A 44 8.15 0.25 -1.63
N THR A 45 9.05 1.18 -1.91
CA THR A 45 8.95 2.05 -3.11
C THR A 45 9.05 1.25 -4.41
N TYR A 46 9.88 0.21 -4.44
CA TYR A 46 9.99 -0.71 -5.57
C TYR A 46 8.68 -1.48 -5.80
N SER A 47 8.13 -2.12 -4.76
CA SER A 47 6.85 -2.84 -4.84
C SER A 47 5.70 -1.92 -5.26
N LEU A 48 5.61 -0.72 -4.69
CA LEU A 48 4.61 0.28 -5.07
C LEU A 48 4.70 0.68 -6.54
N ARG A 49 5.92 0.83 -7.07
CA ARG A 49 6.13 1.17 -8.49
C ARG A 49 5.66 0.04 -9.40
N LEU A 50 5.98 -1.22 -9.07
CA LEU A 50 5.52 -2.39 -9.83
C LEU A 50 4.00 -2.51 -9.81
N MET A 51 3.38 -2.35 -8.64
CA MET A 51 1.92 -2.38 -8.50
C MET A 51 1.24 -1.24 -9.27
N SER A 52 1.78 -0.02 -9.20
CA SER A 52 1.28 1.12 -9.98
C SER A 52 1.36 0.87 -11.48
N ALA A 53 2.47 0.31 -11.97
CA ALA A 53 2.63 -0.04 -13.38
C ALA A 53 1.60 -1.08 -13.85
N LYS A 54 1.25 -2.07 -13.00
CA LYS A 54 0.19 -3.05 -13.30
C LYS A 54 -1.18 -2.39 -13.47
N LEU A 55 -1.49 -1.36 -12.69
CA LEU A 55 -2.74 -0.59 -12.81
C LEU A 55 -2.75 0.30 -14.08
N GLN A 56 -1.58 0.81 -14.48
CA GLN A 56 -1.42 1.63 -15.68
C GLN A 56 -1.61 0.85 -17.00
N GLY A 57 -1.69 -0.49 -16.95
CA GLY A 57 -2.09 -1.33 -18.09
C GLY A 57 -3.59 -1.31 -18.41
N LYS A 58 -4.41 -0.61 -17.63
CA LYS A 58 -5.89 -0.52 -17.82
C LYS A 58 -6.47 0.86 -17.46
N GLY A 59 -5.77 1.94 -17.82
CA GLY A 59 -6.44 3.23 -17.96
C GLY A 59 -7.22 3.26 -19.28
N PRO A 60 -8.50 3.69 -19.33
CA PRO A 60 -9.10 4.02 -20.61
C PRO A 60 -8.24 5.11 -21.23
N SER A 61 -7.71 4.81 -22.41
CA SER A 61 -7.25 5.78 -23.39
C SER A 61 -8.43 6.71 -23.73
N LEU A 62 -8.68 7.68 -22.87
CA LEU A 62 -9.22 8.97 -23.29
C LEU A 62 -7.94 9.80 -23.51
N ALA A 63 -7.28 9.67 -24.66
CA ALA A 63 -7.69 10.42 -25.82
C ALA A 63 -8.18 11.80 -25.35
N ARG A 64 -7.24 12.61 -24.87
CA ARG A 64 -7.42 14.06 -24.85
C ARG A 64 -7.22 14.48 -26.31
N GLU A 65 -8.26 14.24 -27.10
CA GLU A 65 -8.43 14.78 -28.45
C GLU A 65 -8.79 16.27 -28.35
N ALA A 66 -8.20 17.03 -29.29
CA ALA A 66 -8.45 18.42 -29.68
C ALA A 66 -8.10 19.54 -28.69
#